data_AF-A0A401GZZ2-F1
#
_entry.id   AF-A0A401GZZ2-F1
#
_cell.length_a   1.000
_cell.length_b   1.000
_cell.length_c   1.000
_cell.angle_alpha   90.00
_cell.angle_beta   90.00
_cell.angle_gamma   90.00
#
_symmetry.space_group_name_H-M   'P 1'
#
loop_
_entity.id
_entity.type
_entity.pdbx_description
1 polymer ?
#
loop_
_entity_poly.entity_id
_entity_poly.type
_entity_poly.pdbx_seq_one_letter_code
_entity_poly.pdbx_strand_id
1 'polypeptide(L)'
;MNYDNHRDRVKLMHMKNNIAIAKVTHAGRSYAAQSAQAYGVTESGTKAMGGWKENGAFRQCYERTFPVDALLGAANFNGRKPEMYSLPRDMLEPPQEVLSQLFPWVEWEQAALEERARADTRAQDLSLHQFLRVLIWFRRVLLQDAAILCSMEVEEHARHAYRNLPEHLVGSLRGATTTVLLEQQRQYDENSRSLADMSDCMLKMEGLLESFVNSKSRSSCRGRQKQELQATSMTAVVQPINFPLVPPMAPAPVPNITINLAGLPLDVRTGPVEEASQLPSDGIAFRVDAQPSHSAAASSSAHVLTASLQPLGGALHAPNESADPQVVKRVALVQLYGQEVFGRHEPWIWMHGELVPHYRYQPVVTISDVWTEWIVGLNGHISVHELTEKWENRWCHNNTGLKTEGGRQKKIVDLINGLMKKPRWSVNLALLFLKEKYKPRYKVRSFADYLMKDGRAGRDEVVSAAMSYL
;
A
#
# COMPACT_ATOMS: atom_id res chain seq x y z
N MET A 1 -11.38 -4.25 5.36
CA MET A 1 -10.29 -3.79 6.26
C MET A 1 -10.57 -2.33 6.60
N ASN A 2 -10.54 -1.93 7.88
CA ASN A 2 -10.69 -0.52 8.27
C ASN A 2 -9.32 0.19 8.35
N TYR A 3 -9.33 1.51 8.51
CA TYR A 3 -8.11 2.31 8.50
C TYR A 3 -7.13 1.94 9.61
N ASP A 4 -7.60 1.75 10.85
CA ASP A 4 -6.71 1.44 11.98
C ASP A 4 -6.03 0.08 11.85
N ASN A 5 -6.77 -0.96 11.44
CA ASN A 5 -6.20 -2.30 11.18
C ASN A 5 -5.17 -2.25 10.04
N HIS A 6 -5.42 -1.47 8.98
CA HIS A 6 -4.42 -1.23 7.94
C HIS A 6 -3.19 -0.50 8.48
N ARG A 7 -3.40 0.63 9.16
CA ARG A 7 -2.35 1.47 9.77
C ARG A 7 -1.49 0.68 10.75
N ASP A 8 -2.07 -0.13 11.61
CA ASP A 8 -1.33 -0.84 12.65
C ASP A 8 -0.58 -2.06 12.11
N ARG A 9 -1.12 -2.76 11.10
CA ARG A 9 -0.35 -3.75 10.31
C ARG A 9 0.85 -3.10 9.63
N VAL A 10 0.64 -1.97 8.94
CA VAL A 10 1.73 -1.24 8.25
C VAL A 10 2.73 -0.68 9.28
N LYS A 11 2.29 -0.21 10.44
CA LYS A 11 3.18 0.21 11.54
C LYS A 11 4.02 -0.95 12.06
N LEU A 12 3.42 -2.13 12.26
CA LEU A 12 4.13 -3.34 12.69
C LEU A 12 5.20 -3.76 11.67
N MET A 13 4.90 -3.69 10.37
CA MET A 13 5.87 -3.93 9.31
C MET A 13 7.04 -2.92 9.35
N HIS A 14 6.75 -1.62 9.50
CA HIS A 14 7.79 -0.60 9.62
C HIS A 14 8.69 -0.84 10.85
N MET A 15 8.10 -1.12 12.01
CA MET A 15 8.86 -1.41 13.24
C MET A 15 9.73 -2.66 13.11
N LYS A 16 9.22 -3.75 12.52
CA LYS A 16 9.99 -4.98 12.28
C LYS A 16 11.19 -4.78 11.34
N ASN A 17 11.13 -3.80 10.44
CA ASN A 17 12.19 -3.48 9.48
C ASN A 17 13.03 -2.26 9.90
N ASN A 18 12.92 -1.78 11.15
CA ASN A 18 13.60 -0.59 11.68
C ASN A 18 13.33 0.73 10.91
N ILE A 19 12.23 0.81 10.15
CA ILE A 19 11.88 1.98 9.33
C ILE A 19 11.14 3.03 10.17
N ALA A 20 11.81 4.14 10.47
CA ALA A 20 11.21 5.26 11.20
C ALA A 20 10.44 6.21 10.26
N ILE A 21 9.09 6.20 10.29
CA ILE A 21 8.26 7.14 9.53
C ILE A 21 7.15 7.78 10.37
N ALA A 22 6.95 9.09 10.21
CA ALA A 22 5.94 9.86 10.93
C ALA A 22 4.50 9.73 10.35
N LYS A 23 4.36 9.31 9.09
CA LYS A 23 3.08 9.11 8.40
C LYS A 23 2.99 7.68 7.84
N VAL A 24 2.77 6.72 8.75
CA VAL A 24 2.76 5.26 8.50
C VAL A 24 2.09 4.85 7.18
N THR A 25 0.86 5.33 6.94
CA THR A 25 0.02 4.99 5.78
C THR A 25 0.34 5.77 4.50
N HIS A 26 1.25 6.75 4.56
CA HIS A 26 1.65 7.57 3.41
C HIS A 26 3.03 7.20 2.84
N ALA A 27 3.75 6.25 3.45
CA ALA A 27 5.10 5.84 3.04
C ALA A 27 5.23 5.63 1.53
N GLY A 28 4.37 4.79 0.96
CA GLY A 28 4.34 4.48 -0.48
C GLY A 28 4.05 5.69 -1.39
N ARG A 29 3.33 6.72 -0.91
CA ARG A 29 3.07 7.94 -1.71
C ARG A 29 4.32 8.80 -1.86
N SER A 30 5.10 8.95 -0.79
CA SER A 30 6.38 9.65 -0.84
C SER A 30 7.42 8.84 -1.63
N TYR A 31 7.49 7.53 -1.40
CA TYR A 31 8.39 6.63 -2.12
C TYR A 31 8.12 6.64 -3.64
N ALA A 32 6.89 6.38 -4.10
CA ALA A 32 6.60 6.32 -5.53
C ALA A 32 6.88 7.64 -6.27
N ALA A 33 6.63 8.79 -5.63
CA ALA A 33 6.95 10.11 -6.20
C ALA A 33 8.46 10.38 -6.26
N GLN A 34 9.22 9.95 -5.24
CA GLN A 34 10.67 10.07 -5.21
C GLN A 34 11.35 9.11 -6.20
N SER A 35 10.88 7.86 -6.28
CA SER A 35 11.32 6.88 -7.29
C SER A 35 11.09 7.39 -8.70
N ALA A 36 9.88 7.85 -9.04
CA ALA A 36 9.60 8.37 -10.38
C ALA A 36 10.61 9.46 -10.80
N GLN A 37 10.87 10.44 -9.92
CA GLN A 37 11.83 11.50 -10.19
C GLN A 37 13.29 10.99 -10.27
N ALA A 38 13.69 10.07 -9.40
CA ALA A 38 15.03 9.45 -9.43
C ALA A 38 15.27 8.63 -10.71
N TYR A 39 14.24 7.93 -11.20
CA TYR A 39 14.24 7.21 -12.48
C TYR A 39 13.90 8.12 -13.69
N GLY A 40 14.00 9.44 -13.49
CA GLY A 40 14.12 10.43 -14.57
C GLY A 40 12.82 11.06 -15.05
N VAL A 41 11.68 10.74 -14.44
CA VAL A 41 10.34 11.30 -14.73
C VAL A 41 10.28 12.77 -14.31
N THR A 42 9.50 13.56 -15.04
CA THR A 42 9.28 14.99 -14.75
C THR A 42 8.38 15.21 -13.53
N GLU A 43 8.41 16.42 -12.95
CA GLU A 43 7.48 16.78 -11.86
C GLU A 43 6.02 16.77 -12.33
N SER A 44 5.75 17.21 -13.57
CA SER A 44 4.43 17.14 -14.21
C SER A 44 3.99 15.70 -14.47
N GLY A 45 4.86 14.81 -14.97
CA GLY A 45 4.59 13.37 -15.07
C GLY A 45 4.29 12.74 -13.71
N THR A 46 5.01 13.15 -12.66
CA THR A 46 4.76 12.71 -11.29
C THR A 46 3.40 13.18 -10.76
N LYS A 47 2.99 14.44 -11.05
CA LYS A 47 1.63 14.97 -10.76
C LYS A 47 0.56 14.25 -11.58
N ALA A 48 0.83 13.95 -12.85
CA ALA A 48 -0.02 13.18 -13.74
C ALA A 48 -0.25 11.77 -13.19
N MET A 49 0.76 11.11 -12.63
CA MET A 49 0.57 9.84 -11.92
C MET A 49 -0.23 10.01 -10.62
N GLY A 50 0.11 11.00 -9.80
CA GLY A 50 -0.45 11.18 -8.45
C GLY A 50 -1.92 11.64 -8.38
N GLY A 51 -2.57 11.92 -9.51
CA GLY A 51 -3.91 12.52 -9.56
C GLY A 51 -3.95 14.00 -9.16
N TRP A 52 -2.80 14.66 -9.04
CA TRP A 52 -2.69 16.01 -8.50
C TRP A 52 -3.10 17.05 -9.55
N LYS A 53 -4.03 17.94 -9.17
CA LYS A 53 -4.52 19.00 -10.06
C LYS A 53 -3.40 20.01 -10.32
N GLU A 54 -2.97 20.09 -11.58
CA GLU A 54 -2.42 21.33 -12.12
C GLU A 54 -3.59 22.27 -12.49
N ASN A 55 -3.35 23.58 -12.54
CA ASN A 55 -4.42 24.57 -12.64
C ASN A 55 -5.02 24.64 -14.05
N GLY A 56 -6.07 23.85 -14.32
CA GLY A 56 -6.85 23.98 -15.55
C GLY A 56 -7.88 22.86 -15.75
N ALA A 57 -8.82 23.10 -16.68
CA ALA A 57 -9.82 22.09 -17.08
C ALA A 57 -9.24 20.98 -17.96
N PHE A 58 -8.03 21.18 -18.53
CA PHE A 58 -7.41 20.29 -19.52
C PHE A 58 -7.42 18.82 -19.07
N ARG A 59 -6.94 18.58 -17.86
CA ARG A 59 -6.82 17.23 -17.29
C ARG A 59 -8.15 16.59 -16.87
N GLN A 60 -9.20 17.38 -16.67
CA GLN A 60 -10.54 16.82 -16.37
C GLN A 60 -11.32 16.46 -17.64
N CYS A 61 -11.02 17.09 -18.77
CA CYS A 61 -11.79 16.93 -20.01
C CYS A 61 -11.07 16.08 -21.07
N TYR A 62 -9.76 16.26 -21.26
CA TYR A 62 -9.02 15.74 -22.42
C TYR A 62 -7.99 14.66 -22.07
N GLU A 63 -7.26 14.80 -20.96
CA GLU A 63 -6.19 13.88 -20.58
C GLU A 63 -6.75 12.64 -19.85
N ARG A 64 -6.99 11.56 -20.61
CA ARG A 64 -7.51 10.28 -20.09
C ARG A 64 -6.51 9.12 -20.12
N THR A 65 -5.31 9.34 -20.64
CA THR A 65 -4.23 8.36 -20.71
C THR A 65 -3.41 8.31 -19.43
N PHE A 66 -2.99 7.12 -19.02
CA PHE A 66 -1.99 6.98 -17.94
C PHE A 66 -0.61 7.47 -18.41
N PRO A 67 0.15 8.20 -17.58
CA PRO A 67 1.53 8.59 -17.88
C PRO A 67 2.44 7.35 -17.74
N VAL A 68 2.72 6.71 -18.88
CA VAL A 68 3.50 5.45 -18.92
C VAL A 68 4.93 5.67 -18.41
N ASP A 69 5.54 6.80 -18.74
CA ASP A 69 6.84 7.23 -18.20
C ASP A 69 6.85 7.25 -16.66
N ALA A 70 5.80 7.83 -16.06
CA ALA A 70 5.69 7.97 -14.62
C ALA A 70 5.37 6.65 -13.91
N LEU A 71 4.54 5.80 -14.51
CA LEU A 71 4.29 4.44 -14.02
C LEU A 71 5.57 3.59 -14.05
N LEU A 72 6.35 3.67 -15.14
CA LEU A 72 7.63 2.98 -15.26
C LEU A 72 8.64 3.48 -14.21
N GLY A 73 8.79 4.80 -14.06
CA GLY A 73 9.67 5.39 -13.04
C GLY A 73 9.27 5.05 -11.60
N ALA A 74 7.98 4.99 -11.29
CA ALA A 74 7.49 4.55 -9.99
C ALA A 74 7.68 3.05 -9.73
N ALA A 75 7.76 2.25 -10.79
CA ALA A 75 8.15 0.85 -10.76
C ALA A 75 9.68 0.63 -10.91
N ASN A 76 10.49 1.69 -10.75
CA ASN A 76 11.95 1.69 -10.82
C ASN A 76 12.56 1.30 -12.19
N PHE A 77 11.81 1.48 -13.29
CA PHE A 77 12.31 1.43 -14.68
C PHE A 77 12.64 2.84 -15.20
N ASN A 78 13.47 2.94 -16.24
CA ASN A 78 13.89 4.24 -16.79
C ASN A 78 12.73 4.98 -17.48
N GLY A 79 12.10 5.93 -16.79
CA GLY A 79 10.97 6.71 -17.31
C GLY A 79 11.33 7.61 -18.51
N ARG A 80 12.61 7.91 -18.73
CA ARG A 80 13.10 8.65 -19.92
C ARG A 80 13.27 7.77 -21.15
N LYS A 81 13.21 6.45 -20.98
CA LYS A 81 13.37 5.46 -22.06
C LYS A 81 12.34 4.32 -21.93
N PRO A 82 11.03 4.59 -22.11
CA PRO A 82 9.99 3.56 -22.07
C PRO A 82 10.24 2.41 -23.06
N GLU A 83 10.94 2.67 -24.17
CA GLU A 83 11.34 1.67 -25.16
C GLU A 83 12.38 0.66 -24.65
N MET A 84 13.05 0.94 -23.53
CA MET A 84 13.98 0.02 -22.85
C MET A 84 13.30 -0.78 -21.72
N TYR A 85 11.99 -0.65 -21.54
CA TYR A 85 11.25 -1.50 -20.60
C TYR A 85 11.25 -2.96 -21.05
N SER A 86 11.62 -3.85 -20.13
CA SER A 86 11.58 -5.30 -20.33
C SER A 86 11.30 -5.99 -19.01
N LEU A 87 10.45 -7.01 -19.04
CA LEU A 87 10.25 -7.96 -17.93
C LEU A 87 10.78 -9.33 -18.37
N PRO A 88 11.94 -9.80 -17.85
CA PRO A 88 12.49 -11.10 -18.25
C PRO A 88 11.53 -12.29 -18.07
N ARG A 89 10.67 -12.24 -17.04
CA ARG A 89 9.63 -13.27 -16.80
C ARG A 89 8.55 -13.31 -17.88
N ASP A 90 8.32 -12.21 -18.61
CA ASP A 90 7.27 -12.08 -19.63
C ASP A 90 7.58 -12.93 -20.88
N MET A 91 8.83 -13.35 -21.05
CA MET A 91 9.28 -14.29 -22.10
C MET A 91 8.96 -15.76 -21.77
N LEU A 92 8.47 -16.07 -20.56
CA LEU A 92 8.18 -17.43 -20.10
C LEU A 92 6.67 -17.64 -20.00
N GLU A 93 6.13 -18.58 -20.77
CA GLU A 93 4.74 -19.00 -20.68
C GLU A 93 4.59 -20.19 -19.72
N PRO A 94 3.80 -20.08 -18.62
CA PRO A 94 3.52 -21.22 -17.76
C PRO A 94 2.68 -22.29 -18.49
N PRO A 95 2.81 -23.58 -18.15
CA PRO A 95 2.00 -24.64 -18.77
C PRO A 95 0.49 -24.41 -18.55
N GLN A 96 -0.30 -24.63 -19.60
CA GLN A 96 -1.74 -24.34 -19.61
C GLN A 96 -2.51 -25.17 -18.58
N GLU A 97 -2.03 -26.38 -18.29
CA GLU A 97 -2.55 -27.31 -17.30
C GLU A 97 -2.42 -26.78 -15.87
N VAL A 98 -1.47 -25.87 -15.63
CA VAL A 98 -1.25 -25.20 -14.34
C VAL A 98 -1.99 -23.86 -14.31
N LEU A 99 -2.02 -23.12 -15.43
CA LEU A 99 -2.81 -21.89 -15.57
C LEU A 99 -4.30 -22.16 -15.28
N SER A 100 -4.87 -23.24 -15.81
CA SER A 100 -6.28 -23.60 -15.62
C SER A 100 -6.66 -23.97 -14.19
N GLN A 101 -5.70 -24.27 -13.30
CA GLN A 101 -5.97 -24.60 -11.89
C GLN A 101 -6.23 -23.34 -11.04
N LEU A 102 -5.77 -22.16 -11.48
CA LEU A 102 -6.05 -20.88 -10.82
C LEU A 102 -7.34 -20.29 -11.37
N PHE A 103 -8.33 -20.03 -10.50
CA PHE A 103 -9.66 -19.54 -10.90
C PHE A 103 -10.32 -20.40 -12.01
N PRO A 104 -10.51 -21.73 -11.81
CA PRO A 104 -10.95 -22.67 -12.86
C PRO A 104 -12.37 -22.43 -13.41
N TRP A 105 -13.13 -21.55 -12.78
CA TRP A 105 -14.52 -21.19 -13.12
C TRP A 105 -14.62 -20.00 -14.09
N VAL A 106 -13.52 -19.31 -14.40
CA VAL A 106 -13.55 -18.02 -15.13
C VAL A 106 -14.06 -18.19 -16.56
N GLU A 107 -13.64 -19.25 -17.26
CA GLU A 107 -14.10 -19.59 -18.61
C GLU A 107 -15.62 -19.86 -18.65
N TRP A 108 -16.18 -20.48 -17.60
CA TRP A 108 -17.63 -20.72 -17.51
C TRP A 108 -18.40 -19.41 -17.33
N GLU A 109 -17.90 -18.49 -16.50
CA GLU A 109 -18.51 -17.15 -16.36
C GLU A 109 -18.34 -16.26 -17.59
N GLN A 110 -17.24 -16.43 -18.36
CA GLN A 110 -17.10 -15.78 -19.66
C GLN A 110 -18.13 -16.29 -20.66
N ALA A 111 -18.26 -17.62 -20.80
CA ALA A 111 -19.26 -18.22 -21.68
C ALA A 111 -20.70 -17.83 -21.30
N ALA A 112 -21.01 -17.82 -19.99
CA ALA A 112 -22.31 -17.40 -19.48
C ALA A 112 -22.58 -15.90 -19.69
N LEU A 113 -21.56 -15.02 -19.58
CA LEU A 113 -21.69 -13.60 -19.91
C LEU A 113 -21.93 -13.40 -21.42
N GLU A 114 -21.21 -14.12 -22.27
CA GLU A 114 -21.39 -14.08 -23.72
C GLU A 114 -22.75 -14.64 -24.16
N GLU A 115 -23.30 -15.63 -23.45
CA GLU A 115 -24.67 -16.11 -23.67
C GLU A 115 -25.71 -15.06 -23.26
N ARG A 116 -25.59 -14.48 -22.05
CA ARG A 116 -26.46 -13.37 -21.60
C ARG A 116 -26.47 -12.21 -22.59
N ALA A 117 -25.29 -11.77 -23.05
CA ALA A 117 -25.14 -10.66 -24.00
C ALA A 117 -25.61 -10.97 -25.44
N ARG A 118 -25.71 -12.27 -25.81
CA ARG A 118 -26.34 -12.71 -27.07
C ARG A 118 -27.87 -12.78 -26.95
N ALA A 119 -28.41 -13.11 -25.77
CA ALA A 119 -29.84 -13.20 -25.52
C ALA A 119 -30.50 -11.82 -25.32
N ASP A 120 -29.82 -10.89 -24.63
CA ASP A 120 -30.24 -9.49 -24.49
C ASP A 120 -29.05 -8.55 -24.67
N THR A 121 -29.15 -7.62 -25.63
CA THR A 121 -28.11 -6.61 -25.89
C THR A 121 -27.96 -5.61 -24.73
N ARG A 122 -28.92 -5.55 -23.80
CA ARG A 122 -28.82 -4.77 -22.56
C ARG A 122 -28.07 -5.50 -21.44
N ALA A 123 -27.82 -6.80 -21.57
CA ALA A 123 -27.07 -7.61 -20.60
C ALA A 123 -25.54 -7.53 -20.81
N GLN A 124 -25.04 -6.53 -21.54
CA GLN A 124 -23.61 -6.28 -21.75
C GLN A 124 -22.96 -5.70 -20.48
N ASP A 125 -22.29 -6.54 -19.70
CA ASP A 125 -21.44 -6.09 -18.59
C ASP A 125 -19.96 -6.00 -19.00
N LEU A 126 -19.56 -4.80 -19.44
CA LEU A 126 -18.17 -4.48 -19.74
C LEU A 126 -17.25 -4.57 -18.50
N SER A 127 -17.77 -4.35 -17.29
CA SER A 127 -16.99 -4.39 -16.05
C SER A 127 -16.64 -5.84 -15.70
N LEU A 128 -17.63 -6.74 -15.77
CA LEU A 128 -17.42 -8.17 -15.56
C LEU A 128 -16.51 -8.77 -16.65
N HIS A 129 -16.71 -8.41 -17.92
CA HIS A 129 -15.83 -8.87 -19.01
C HIS A 129 -14.35 -8.52 -18.75
N GLN A 130 -14.05 -7.26 -18.39
CA GLN A 130 -12.67 -6.84 -18.09
C GLN A 130 -12.15 -7.47 -16.79
N PHE A 131 -12.99 -7.64 -15.77
CA PHE A 131 -12.61 -8.30 -14.52
C PHE A 131 -12.20 -9.77 -14.75
N LEU A 132 -12.99 -10.54 -15.51
CA LEU A 132 -12.66 -11.94 -15.85
C LEU A 132 -11.36 -12.03 -16.66
N ARG A 133 -11.11 -11.08 -17.58
CA ARG A 133 -9.82 -10.99 -18.30
C ARG A 133 -8.63 -10.68 -17.39
N VAL A 134 -8.80 -9.82 -16.39
CA VAL A 134 -7.77 -9.53 -15.38
C VAL A 134 -7.47 -10.75 -14.52
N LEU A 135 -8.47 -11.57 -14.17
CA LEU A 135 -8.25 -12.84 -13.46
C LEU A 135 -7.41 -13.82 -14.29
N ILE A 136 -7.68 -13.96 -15.60
CA ILE A 136 -6.87 -14.81 -16.50
C ILE A 136 -5.43 -14.30 -16.55
N TRP A 137 -5.23 -12.98 -16.71
CA TRP A 137 -3.88 -12.38 -16.71
C TRP A 137 -3.15 -12.62 -15.37
N PHE A 138 -3.86 -12.53 -14.25
CA PHE A 138 -3.27 -12.85 -12.94
C PHE A 138 -2.83 -14.31 -12.80
N ARG A 139 -3.41 -15.29 -13.51
CA ARG A 139 -2.89 -16.68 -13.49
C ARG A 139 -1.42 -16.71 -13.89
N ARG A 140 -1.08 -16.02 -14.98
CA ARG A 140 0.29 -15.96 -15.54
C ARG A 140 1.25 -15.27 -14.58
N VAL A 141 0.86 -14.10 -14.06
CA VAL A 141 1.67 -13.34 -13.09
C VAL A 141 1.89 -14.13 -11.79
N LEU A 142 0.83 -14.74 -11.24
CA LEU A 142 0.91 -15.49 -9.99
C LEU A 142 1.78 -16.75 -10.12
N LEU A 143 1.72 -17.48 -11.24
CA LEU A 143 2.58 -18.65 -11.46
C LEU A 143 4.05 -18.27 -11.71
N GLN A 144 4.31 -17.23 -12.50
CA GLN A 144 5.66 -16.70 -12.71
C GLN A 144 6.31 -16.28 -11.38
N ASP A 145 5.58 -15.56 -10.53
CA ASP A 145 6.11 -15.08 -9.25
C ASP A 145 6.14 -16.17 -8.17
N ALA A 146 5.21 -17.13 -8.18
CA ALA A 146 5.26 -18.30 -7.31
C ALA A 146 6.49 -19.18 -7.60
N ALA A 147 6.88 -19.38 -8.87
CA ALA A 147 8.09 -20.12 -9.22
C ALA A 147 9.37 -19.46 -8.64
N ILE A 148 9.41 -18.12 -8.65
CA ILE A 148 10.51 -17.36 -8.03
C ILE A 148 10.47 -17.53 -6.50
N LEU A 149 9.31 -17.32 -5.86
CA LEU A 149 9.16 -17.43 -4.41
C LEU A 149 9.49 -18.84 -3.88
N CYS A 150 9.02 -19.90 -4.54
CA CYS A 150 9.33 -21.27 -4.15
C CYS A 150 10.83 -21.59 -4.30
N SER A 151 11.51 -21.08 -5.34
CA SER A 151 12.96 -21.28 -5.47
C SER A 151 13.75 -20.53 -4.39
N MET A 152 13.31 -19.32 -4.01
CA MET A 152 13.89 -18.56 -2.88
C MET A 152 13.64 -19.25 -1.52
N GLU A 153 12.46 -19.81 -1.28
CA GLU A 153 12.18 -20.57 -0.05
C GLU A 153 13.03 -21.84 0.03
N VAL A 154 13.19 -22.59 -1.06
CA VAL A 154 14.09 -23.75 -1.12
C VAL A 154 15.54 -23.34 -0.85
N GLU A 155 15.98 -22.18 -1.36
CA GLU A 155 17.33 -21.67 -1.10
C GLU A 155 17.52 -21.28 0.38
N GLU A 156 16.56 -20.62 1.03
CA GLU A 156 16.70 -20.26 2.45
C GLU A 156 16.60 -21.49 3.36
N HIS A 157 15.78 -22.50 3.02
CA HIS A 157 15.80 -23.80 3.70
C HIS A 157 17.16 -24.50 3.53
N ALA A 158 17.78 -24.43 2.34
CA ALA A 158 19.13 -24.94 2.13
C ALA A 158 20.17 -24.16 2.96
N ARG A 159 20.11 -22.81 3.01
CA ARG A 159 20.99 -22.00 3.88
C ARG A 159 20.81 -22.35 5.37
N HIS A 160 19.59 -22.62 5.82
CA HIS A 160 19.32 -23.11 7.17
C HIS A 160 19.88 -24.52 7.42
N ALA A 161 19.79 -25.43 6.44
CA ALA A 161 20.45 -26.73 6.53
C ALA A 161 21.99 -26.61 6.61
N TYR A 162 22.60 -25.74 5.79
CA TYR A 162 24.04 -25.47 5.84
C TYR A 162 24.50 -24.88 7.19
N ARG A 163 23.67 -24.06 7.85
CA ARG A 163 23.94 -23.55 9.22
C ARG A 163 23.92 -24.65 10.30
N ASN A 164 23.24 -25.77 10.04
CA ASN A 164 23.09 -26.89 10.97
C ASN A 164 24.09 -28.04 10.72
N LEU A 165 25.01 -27.90 9.75
CA LEU A 165 26.05 -28.90 9.50
C LEU A 165 27.09 -28.94 10.63
N PRO A 166 27.67 -30.13 10.92
CA PRO A 166 28.83 -30.25 11.80
C PRO A 166 29.97 -29.30 11.41
N GLU A 167 30.60 -28.69 12.41
CA GLU A 167 31.54 -27.56 12.23
C GLU A 167 32.74 -27.89 11.33
N HIS A 168 33.19 -29.16 11.30
CA HIS A 168 34.27 -29.60 10.40
C HIS A 168 33.85 -29.58 8.91
N LEU A 169 32.58 -29.89 8.60
CA LEU A 169 32.04 -29.78 7.24
C LEU A 169 31.81 -28.31 6.88
N VAL A 170 31.33 -27.49 7.82
CA VAL A 170 31.20 -26.03 7.64
C VAL A 170 32.57 -25.38 7.38
N GLY A 171 33.62 -25.82 8.06
CA GLY A 171 35.00 -25.37 7.83
C GLY A 171 35.49 -25.70 6.43
N SER A 172 35.33 -26.96 5.99
CA SER A 172 35.74 -27.39 4.65
C SER A 172 34.93 -26.69 3.53
N LEU A 173 33.62 -26.55 3.70
CA LEU A 173 32.75 -25.85 2.75
C LEU A 173 33.06 -24.36 2.70
N ARG A 174 33.22 -23.70 3.85
CA ARG A 174 33.61 -22.27 3.90
C ARG A 174 34.95 -22.03 3.22
N GLY A 175 35.94 -22.92 3.43
CA GLY A 175 37.22 -22.88 2.71
C GLY A 175 37.02 -22.92 1.19
N ALA A 176 36.26 -23.91 0.69
CA ALA A 176 35.95 -24.03 -0.73
C ALA A 176 35.20 -22.80 -1.29
N THR A 177 34.16 -22.32 -0.61
CA THR A 177 33.39 -21.13 -1.00
C THR A 177 34.27 -19.88 -1.02
N THR A 178 35.16 -19.69 -0.03
CA THR A 178 36.10 -18.57 -0.01
C THR A 178 37.10 -18.64 -1.17
N THR A 179 37.62 -19.82 -1.51
CA THR A 179 38.49 -19.98 -2.69
C THR A 179 37.75 -19.61 -3.99
N VAL A 180 36.50 -20.07 -4.16
CA VAL A 180 35.67 -19.72 -5.32
C VAL A 180 35.38 -18.21 -5.40
N LEU A 181 35.07 -17.57 -4.27
CA LEU A 181 34.83 -16.12 -4.21
C LEU A 181 36.07 -15.29 -4.53
N LEU A 182 37.25 -15.70 -4.04
CA LEU A 182 38.52 -15.05 -4.34
C LEU A 182 38.90 -15.21 -5.82
N GLU A 183 38.68 -16.39 -6.40
CA GLU A 183 38.89 -16.65 -7.82
C GLU A 183 37.92 -15.85 -8.70
N GLN A 184 36.64 -15.75 -8.31
CA GLN A 184 35.65 -14.91 -9.01
C GLN A 184 36.02 -13.42 -8.94
N GLN A 185 36.51 -12.93 -7.79
CA GLN A 185 37.01 -11.56 -7.68
C GLN A 185 38.25 -11.35 -8.55
N ARG A 186 39.19 -12.31 -8.59
CA ARG A 186 40.37 -12.25 -9.46
C ARG A 186 39.99 -12.15 -10.94
N GLN A 187 39.02 -12.96 -11.38
CA GLN A 187 38.49 -12.90 -12.75
C GLN A 187 37.75 -11.58 -13.06
N TYR A 188 37.05 -11.00 -12.08
CA TYR A 188 36.45 -9.67 -12.23
C TYR A 188 37.51 -8.57 -12.39
N ASP A 189 38.55 -8.59 -11.55
CA ASP A 189 39.67 -7.65 -11.62
C ASP A 189 40.46 -7.79 -12.93
N GLU A 190 40.68 -9.01 -13.41
CA GLU A 190 41.34 -9.31 -14.70
C GLU A 190 40.51 -8.83 -15.89
N ASN A 191 39.20 -9.08 -15.90
CA ASN A 191 38.28 -8.54 -16.91
C ASN A 191 38.21 -7.01 -16.87
N SER A 192 38.21 -6.39 -15.68
CA SER A 192 38.19 -4.94 -15.50
C SER A 192 39.47 -4.28 -16.05
N ARG A 193 40.64 -4.89 -15.84
CA ARG A 193 41.90 -4.47 -16.45
C ARG A 193 41.87 -4.61 -17.97
N SER A 194 41.40 -5.76 -18.49
CA SER A 194 41.28 -5.99 -19.93
C SER A 194 40.35 -4.97 -20.62
N LEU A 195 39.25 -4.58 -19.97
CA LEU A 195 38.37 -3.51 -20.44
C LEU A 195 39.05 -2.13 -20.41
N ALA A 196 39.85 -1.83 -19.39
CA ALA A 196 40.65 -0.61 -19.34
C ALA A 196 41.69 -0.58 -20.48
N ASP A 197 42.46 -1.65 -20.67
CA ASP A 197 43.46 -1.78 -21.74
C ASP A 197 42.84 -1.66 -23.14
N MET A 198 41.66 -2.25 -23.35
CA MET A 198 40.90 -2.10 -24.60
C MET A 198 40.40 -0.66 -24.81
N SER A 199 39.89 0.00 -23.77
CA SER A 199 39.51 1.42 -23.84
C SER A 199 40.71 2.32 -24.19
N ASP A 200 41.84 2.07 -23.55
CA ASP A 200 43.10 2.79 -23.78
C ASP A 200 43.69 2.49 -25.17
N CYS A 201 43.36 1.35 -25.78
CA CYS A 201 43.68 1.03 -27.16
C CYS A 201 42.75 1.75 -28.16
N MET A 202 41.44 1.81 -27.87
CA MET A 202 40.47 2.54 -28.69
C MET A 202 40.79 4.04 -28.73
N LEU A 203 41.08 4.67 -27.58
CA LEU A 203 41.46 6.10 -27.52
C LEU A 203 42.72 6.42 -28.33
N LYS A 204 43.72 5.50 -28.34
CA LYS A 204 44.92 5.64 -29.19
C LYS A 204 44.58 5.50 -30.68
N MET A 205 43.63 4.62 -31.03
CA MET A 205 43.17 4.44 -32.40
C MET A 205 42.32 5.63 -32.89
N GLU A 206 41.49 6.22 -32.04
CA GLU A 206 40.76 7.47 -32.32
C GLU A 206 41.72 8.64 -32.54
N GLY A 207 42.70 8.85 -31.65
CA GLY A 207 43.71 9.91 -31.82
C GLY A 207 44.55 9.76 -33.09
N LEU A 208 44.85 8.52 -33.52
CA LEU A 208 45.46 8.25 -34.83
C LEU A 208 44.53 8.65 -35.98
N LEU A 209 43.24 8.28 -35.93
CA LEU A 209 42.25 8.65 -36.95
C LEU A 209 42.07 10.19 -37.04
N GLU A 210 41.99 10.90 -35.91
CA GLU A 210 41.94 12.37 -35.90
C GLU A 210 43.19 13.00 -36.53
N SER A 211 44.38 12.43 -36.32
CA SER A 211 45.61 12.92 -36.94
C SER A 211 45.59 12.77 -38.48
N PHE A 212 45.03 11.66 -38.98
CA PHE A 212 44.83 11.44 -40.41
C PHE A 212 43.78 12.39 -41.00
N VAL A 213 42.67 12.66 -40.31
CA VAL A 213 41.64 13.61 -40.77
C VAL A 213 42.18 15.03 -40.83
N ASN A 214 42.83 15.50 -39.76
CA ASN A 214 43.36 16.86 -39.69
C ASN A 214 44.49 17.13 -40.68
N SER A 215 45.23 16.10 -41.12
CA SER A 215 46.28 16.23 -42.14
C SER A 215 45.80 16.81 -43.48
N LYS A 216 44.51 16.69 -43.80
CA LYS A 216 43.91 17.21 -45.05
C LYS A 216 43.41 18.66 -44.96
N SER A 217 43.38 19.28 -43.78
CA SER A 217 42.74 20.59 -43.55
C SER A 217 43.71 21.79 -43.53
N ARG A 218 44.69 21.81 -44.43
CA ARG A 218 45.69 22.90 -44.54
C ARG A 218 45.85 23.50 -45.94
N SER A 219 44.74 23.71 -46.65
CA SER A 219 44.74 24.46 -47.92
C SER A 219 43.42 25.18 -48.26
N SER A 220 43.15 26.36 -47.66
CA SER A 220 42.36 27.44 -48.28
C SER A 220 42.50 28.79 -47.55
N CYS A 221 41.96 29.86 -48.15
CA CYS A 221 42.07 31.27 -47.76
C CYS A 221 41.53 31.63 -46.36
N ARG A 222 42.01 32.63 -45.60
CA ARG A 222 42.33 34.07 -45.84
C ARG A 222 41.11 35.03 -45.76
N GLY A 223 40.97 35.75 -44.63
CA GLY A 223 40.00 36.84 -44.35
C GLY A 223 39.83 37.03 -42.82
N ARG A 224 40.14 38.17 -42.18
CA ARG A 224 39.31 39.39 -41.98
C ARG A 224 37.90 39.11 -41.37
N GLN A 225 37.44 39.79 -40.30
CA GLN A 225 38.02 40.86 -39.45
C GLN A 225 37.23 41.04 -38.11
N LYS A 226 37.91 41.55 -37.06
CA LYS A 226 37.45 42.10 -35.73
C LYS A 226 35.95 42.03 -35.33
N GLN A 227 35.70 41.61 -34.07
CA GLN A 227 35.20 42.41 -32.91
C GLN A 227 35.41 41.56 -31.61
N GLU A 228 35.82 42.10 -30.44
CA GLU A 228 35.07 42.85 -29.39
C GLU A 228 33.84 42.08 -28.82
N LEU A 229 33.61 41.97 -27.50
CA LEU A 229 34.31 42.45 -26.29
C LEU A 229 33.94 41.60 -25.04
N GLN A 230 34.79 41.62 -24.01
CA GLN A 230 34.57 41.30 -22.57
C GLN A 230 33.46 40.33 -22.09
N ALA A 231 33.87 39.33 -21.29
CA ALA A 231 33.12 38.84 -20.11
C ALA A 231 34.11 38.34 -19.02
N THR A 232 33.71 38.35 -17.75
CA THR A 232 34.66 38.30 -16.60
C THR A 232 34.33 37.19 -15.58
N SER A 233 35.38 36.52 -15.08
CA SER A 233 35.45 35.76 -13.81
C SER A 233 34.52 34.57 -13.53
N MET A 234 35.05 33.69 -12.69
CA MET A 234 34.43 32.44 -12.25
C MET A 234 33.53 32.65 -11.03
N THR A 235 32.39 31.95 -10.99
CA THR A 235 31.74 31.53 -9.73
C THR A 235 31.36 30.06 -9.89
N ALA A 236 31.66 29.23 -8.88
CA ALA A 236 31.47 27.78 -8.99
C ALA A 236 29.99 27.36 -8.88
N VAL A 237 29.59 26.38 -9.68
CA VAL A 237 28.31 25.66 -9.55
C VAL A 237 28.62 24.22 -9.14
N VAL A 238 28.03 23.79 -8.02
CA VAL A 238 28.14 22.40 -7.54
C VAL A 238 27.33 21.50 -8.47
N GLN A 239 28.00 20.56 -9.15
CA GLN A 239 27.32 19.52 -9.93
C GLN A 239 26.90 18.35 -9.02
N PRO A 240 25.74 17.71 -9.27
CA PRO A 240 25.38 16.47 -8.60
C PRO A 240 26.26 15.31 -9.06
N ILE A 241 26.50 14.35 -8.18
CA ILE A 241 27.34 13.17 -8.44
C ILE A 241 26.61 12.21 -9.38
N ASN A 242 27.15 12.00 -10.59
CA ASN A 242 26.76 10.89 -11.46
C ASN A 242 27.42 9.60 -11.00
N PHE A 243 26.64 8.53 -10.83
CA PHE A 243 27.15 7.16 -10.74
C PHE A 243 27.20 6.53 -12.15
N PRO A 244 28.24 5.75 -12.50
CA PRO A 244 28.29 5.04 -13.78
C PRO A 244 27.24 3.93 -13.86
N LEU A 245 26.63 3.77 -15.03
CA LEU A 245 25.70 2.68 -15.32
C LEU A 245 26.46 1.52 -15.98
N VAL A 246 26.34 0.30 -15.44
CA VAL A 246 27.01 -0.90 -15.98
C VAL A 246 26.04 -1.65 -16.91
N PRO A 247 26.44 -2.02 -18.15
CA PRO A 247 25.64 -2.83 -19.05
C PRO A 247 25.67 -4.32 -18.67
N PRO A 248 24.62 -5.11 -18.99
CA PRO A 248 24.59 -6.54 -18.70
C PRO A 248 25.52 -7.32 -19.64
N MET A 249 26.32 -8.24 -19.08
CA MET A 249 27.20 -9.14 -19.82
C MET A 249 26.53 -10.50 -20.06
N ALA A 250 26.82 -11.15 -21.19
CA ALA A 250 26.23 -12.45 -21.53
C ALA A 250 26.77 -13.60 -20.64
N PRO A 251 25.98 -14.66 -20.38
CA PRO A 251 26.39 -15.76 -19.51
C PRO A 251 27.45 -16.66 -20.16
N ALA A 252 28.56 -16.86 -19.46
CA ALA A 252 29.57 -17.88 -19.77
C ALA A 252 29.17 -19.26 -19.18
N PRO A 253 29.65 -20.39 -19.75
CA PRO A 253 29.20 -21.72 -19.36
C PRO A 253 29.73 -22.17 -17.99
N VAL A 254 28.87 -22.85 -17.21
CA VAL A 254 29.18 -23.41 -15.89
C VAL A 254 29.99 -24.72 -16.04
N PRO A 255 31.08 -24.94 -15.28
CA PRO A 255 31.79 -26.21 -15.26
C PRO A 255 30.95 -27.30 -14.59
N ASN A 256 30.92 -28.50 -15.19
CA ASN A 256 30.12 -29.62 -14.73
C ASN A 256 30.85 -30.42 -13.63
N ILE A 257 30.32 -30.42 -12.40
CA ILE A 257 30.94 -31.09 -11.23
C ILE A 257 30.21 -32.41 -10.93
N THR A 258 30.77 -33.51 -11.41
CA THR A 258 30.28 -34.86 -11.12
C THR A 258 30.71 -35.30 -9.72
N ILE A 259 29.77 -35.49 -8.80
CA ILE A 259 30.04 -36.03 -7.46
C ILE A 259 29.78 -37.55 -7.44
N ASN A 260 30.83 -38.35 -7.24
CA ASN A 260 30.71 -39.81 -7.10
C ASN A 260 30.23 -40.18 -5.69
N LEU A 261 28.97 -40.62 -5.55
CA LEU A 261 28.48 -41.29 -4.35
C LEU A 261 28.79 -42.79 -4.41
N ALA A 262 30.04 -43.16 -4.16
CA ALA A 262 30.48 -44.53 -4.01
C ALA A 262 30.87 -44.82 -2.54
N GLY A 263 29.89 -45.18 -1.72
CA GLY A 263 30.12 -45.64 -0.35
C GLY A 263 29.22 -45.00 0.70
N LEU A 264 28.08 -45.63 0.98
CA LEU A 264 27.53 -46.03 2.29
C LEU A 264 26.21 -46.81 2.03
N PRO A 265 25.70 -47.64 2.96
CA PRO A 265 24.89 -48.80 2.56
C PRO A 265 23.43 -48.50 2.23
N LEU A 266 22.95 -49.16 1.17
CA LEU A 266 21.56 -49.60 1.10
C LEU A 266 21.34 -50.72 2.11
N ASP A 267 20.24 -50.66 2.86
CA ASP A 267 19.59 -51.87 3.37
C ASP A 267 18.08 -51.76 3.06
N VAL A 268 17.56 -52.77 2.38
CA VAL A 268 16.20 -52.81 1.83
C VAL A 268 15.54 -54.08 2.36
N ARG A 269 14.40 -53.93 3.05
CA ARG A 269 13.54 -55.07 3.39
C ARG A 269 12.10 -54.80 3.01
N THR A 270 11.50 -55.82 2.38
CA THR A 270 10.23 -55.75 1.66
C THR A 270 9.23 -56.78 2.17
N GLY A 271 8.04 -56.31 2.57
CA GLY A 271 6.84 -57.14 2.74
C GLY A 271 6.81 -58.06 3.98
N PRO A 272 5.75 -58.89 4.12
CA PRO A 272 4.61 -59.06 3.21
C PRO A 272 3.31 -58.39 3.69
N VAL A 273 2.22 -58.61 2.95
CA VAL A 273 0.83 -58.24 3.28
C VAL A 273 0.12 -59.45 3.89
N GLU A 274 -0.80 -59.23 4.84
CA GLU A 274 -1.84 -60.20 5.20
C GLU A 274 -3.16 -59.50 5.56
N GLU A 275 -4.27 -60.24 5.48
CA GLU A 275 -5.65 -59.73 5.43
C GLU A 275 -6.53 -60.48 6.44
N ALA A 276 -7.11 -59.78 7.43
CA ALA A 276 -8.11 -60.34 8.34
C ALA A 276 -9.01 -59.27 8.99
N SER A 277 -10.31 -59.59 9.13
CA SER A 277 -11.34 -58.72 9.71
C SER A 277 -11.67 -59.09 11.16
N GLN A 278 -11.92 -58.10 12.03
CA GLN A 278 -12.92 -58.21 13.13
C GLN A 278 -13.26 -56.87 13.81
N LEU A 279 -14.51 -56.77 14.28
CA LEU A 279 -15.09 -55.73 15.15
C LEU A 279 -15.16 -56.26 16.60
N PRO A 280 -15.14 -55.40 17.65
CA PRO A 280 -16.34 -54.68 18.13
C PRO A 280 -16.17 -53.13 18.10
N SER A 281 -17.22 -52.32 17.96
CA SER A 281 -18.19 -51.89 19.01
C SER A 281 -17.47 -51.32 20.25
N ASP A 282 -17.63 -50.05 20.62
CA ASP A 282 -18.91 -49.43 21.00
C ASP A 282 -19.06 -47.97 20.57
N GLY A 283 -20.29 -47.45 20.63
CA GLY A 283 -20.60 -46.05 20.34
C GLY A 283 -21.76 -45.50 21.17
N ILE A 284 -21.73 -44.20 21.45
CA ILE A 284 -22.85 -43.47 22.04
C ILE A 284 -23.13 -42.24 21.17
N ALA A 285 -24.28 -42.24 20.52
CA ALA A 285 -24.89 -41.06 19.91
C ALA A 285 -26.27 -40.87 20.53
N PHE A 286 -26.52 -39.70 21.14
CA PHE A 286 -27.83 -39.37 21.71
C PHE A 286 -28.58 -38.40 20.81
N ARG A 287 -29.76 -38.83 20.38
CA ARG A 287 -30.80 -38.03 19.72
C ARG A 287 -32.12 -38.45 20.35
N VAL A 288 -32.93 -37.48 20.79
CA VAL A 288 -34.23 -37.73 21.41
C VAL A 288 -35.23 -36.71 20.83
N ASP A 289 -36.24 -37.23 20.14
CA ASP A 289 -37.40 -36.48 19.67
C ASP A 289 -38.51 -36.42 20.74
N ALA A 290 -39.60 -35.69 20.50
CA ALA A 290 -40.43 -35.10 21.54
C ALA A 290 -41.74 -35.83 21.90
N GLN A 291 -42.42 -35.28 22.94
CA GLN A 291 -43.84 -35.45 23.31
C GLN A 291 -44.29 -36.76 24.02
N PRO A 292 -45.46 -36.77 24.72
CA PRO A 292 -46.19 -35.65 25.39
C PRO A 292 -46.72 -36.00 26.82
N SER A 293 -47.35 -35.04 27.54
CA SER A 293 -48.80 -35.10 27.90
C SER A 293 -49.31 -34.14 29.01
N HIS A 294 -50.62 -33.81 28.90
CA HIS A 294 -51.63 -33.37 29.91
C HIS A 294 -51.64 -32.00 30.65
N SER A 295 -52.74 -31.26 30.39
CA SER A 295 -53.60 -30.49 31.34
C SER A 295 -53.14 -29.09 31.85
N ALA A 296 -53.97 -28.04 31.99
CA ALA A 296 -55.44 -27.83 31.84
C ALA A 296 -55.83 -26.33 31.63
N ALA A 297 -57.14 -26.03 31.46
CA ALA A 297 -57.84 -24.71 31.47
C ALA A 297 -57.53 -23.72 30.29
N ALA A 298 -58.48 -23.32 29.42
CA ALA A 298 -59.67 -22.44 29.58
C ALA A 298 -59.32 -20.92 29.49
N SER A 299 -60.00 -20.03 28.74
CA SER A 299 -61.32 -20.08 28.07
C SER A 299 -61.43 -19.24 26.77
N SER A 300 -62.35 -19.66 25.88
CA SER A 300 -63.19 -18.91 24.92
C SER A 300 -62.78 -17.51 24.40
N SER A 301 -62.65 -17.40 23.07
CA SER A 301 -63.63 -16.70 22.20
C SER A 301 -63.38 -16.99 20.71
N ALA A 302 -64.41 -16.95 19.85
CA ALA A 302 -64.32 -17.42 18.47
C ALA A 302 -65.21 -16.67 17.45
N HIS A 303 -64.64 -16.37 16.28
CA HIS A 303 -65.29 -16.04 15.01
C HIS A 303 -64.34 -16.54 13.89
N VAL A 304 -64.65 -17.35 12.86
CA VAL A 304 -65.92 -17.76 12.20
C VAL A 304 -66.60 -16.59 11.48
N LEU A 305 -66.65 -16.47 10.14
CA LEU A 305 -66.07 -17.21 8.99
C LEU A 305 -65.57 -16.13 7.95
N THR A 306 -65.31 -16.28 6.64
CA THR A 306 -65.60 -17.28 5.58
C THR A 306 -64.57 -17.13 4.42
N ALA A 307 -64.50 -18.07 3.47
CA ALA A 307 -63.73 -17.95 2.21
C ALA A 307 -64.64 -17.74 0.98
N SER A 308 -64.11 -17.14 -0.09
CA SER A 308 -64.67 -17.14 -1.45
C SER A 308 -63.57 -16.92 -2.50
N LEU A 309 -63.81 -17.29 -3.77
CA LEU A 309 -62.79 -17.40 -4.82
C LEU A 309 -63.12 -16.59 -6.09
N GLN A 310 -62.10 -15.88 -6.59
CA GLN A 310 -61.87 -15.56 -8.02
C GLN A 310 -62.89 -14.61 -8.73
N PRO A 311 -62.63 -14.17 -9.99
CA PRO A 311 -61.40 -13.48 -10.44
C PRO A 311 -61.66 -12.29 -11.41
N LEU A 312 -60.73 -11.33 -11.55
CA LEU A 312 -60.26 -10.84 -12.88
C LEU A 312 -59.10 -9.82 -12.82
N GLY A 313 -58.30 -9.81 -13.89
CA GLY A 313 -57.74 -8.62 -14.56
C GLY A 313 -57.05 -7.50 -13.76
N GLY A 314 -55.72 -7.54 -13.70
CA GLY A 314 -54.89 -6.39 -13.31
C GLY A 314 -53.45 -6.55 -13.79
N ALA A 315 -52.96 -5.64 -14.63
CA ALA A 315 -51.57 -5.61 -15.10
C ALA A 315 -50.80 -4.44 -14.45
N LEU A 316 -49.47 -4.47 -14.60
CA LEU A 316 -48.53 -3.37 -14.28
C LEU A 316 -48.36 -3.01 -12.79
N HIS A 317 -47.36 -3.61 -12.13
CA HIS A 317 -46.11 -2.90 -11.80
C HIS A 317 -45.08 -3.83 -11.13
N ALA A 318 -43.82 -3.74 -11.56
CA ALA A 318 -42.68 -4.21 -10.76
C ALA A 318 -42.08 -2.98 -10.04
N PRO A 319 -41.92 -3.00 -8.71
CA PRO A 319 -41.40 -1.85 -7.96
C PRO A 319 -39.88 -1.72 -8.14
N ASN A 320 -39.47 -1.06 -9.23
CA ASN A 320 -38.08 -0.66 -9.45
C ASN A 320 -37.85 0.76 -8.89
N GLU A 321 -38.08 0.94 -7.59
CA GLU A 321 -37.76 2.20 -6.92
C GLU A 321 -36.25 2.34 -6.76
N SER A 322 -35.66 3.28 -7.50
CA SER A 322 -34.31 3.76 -7.25
C SER A 322 -34.27 4.48 -5.90
N ALA A 323 -33.95 3.73 -4.84
CA ALA A 323 -33.98 4.22 -3.46
C ALA A 323 -33.21 5.54 -3.32
N ASP A 324 -33.87 6.53 -2.71
CA ASP A 324 -33.33 7.88 -2.53
C ASP A 324 -31.90 7.83 -1.94
N PRO A 325 -30.88 8.40 -2.62
CA PRO A 325 -29.51 8.48 -2.12
C PRO A 325 -29.41 9.04 -0.69
N GLN A 326 -30.30 9.94 -0.28
CA GLN A 326 -30.34 10.47 1.08
C GLN A 326 -30.82 9.42 2.09
N VAL A 327 -31.84 8.64 1.76
CA VAL A 327 -32.30 7.49 2.58
C VAL A 327 -31.22 6.40 2.67
N VAL A 328 -30.61 6.02 1.54
CA VAL A 328 -29.53 5.01 1.51
C VAL A 328 -28.34 5.44 2.36
N LYS A 329 -27.91 6.71 2.25
CA LYS A 329 -26.84 7.28 3.10
C LYS A 329 -27.26 7.34 4.58
N ARG A 330 -28.54 7.64 4.89
CA ARG A 330 -29.04 7.66 6.28
C ARG A 330 -28.98 6.27 6.92
N VAL A 331 -29.47 5.25 6.21
CA VAL A 331 -29.41 3.85 6.68
C VAL A 331 -27.95 3.41 6.91
N ALA A 332 -27.04 3.71 5.98
CA ALA A 332 -25.62 3.39 6.12
C ALA A 332 -24.96 4.09 7.33
N LEU A 333 -25.31 5.35 7.61
CA LEU A 333 -24.79 6.08 8.78
C LEU A 333 -25.39 5.60 10.11
N VAL A 334 -26.69 5.28 10.13
CA VAL A 334 -27.36 4.64 11.29
C VAL A 334 -26.77 3.27 11.59
N GLN A 335 -26.48 2.47 10.55
CA GLN A 335 -25.82 1.16 10.71
C GLN A 335 -24.37 1.29 11.22
N LEU A 336 -23.66 2.37 10.84
CA LEU A 336 -22.27 2.60 11.22
C LEU A 336 -22.09 3.13 12.65
N TYR A 337 -22.98 4.02 13.10
CA TYR A 337 -22.87 4.70 14.39
C TYR A 337 -23.86 4.22 15.45
N GLY A 338 -24.92 3.51 15.04
CA GLY A 338 -26.08 3.25 15.88
C GLY A 338 -27.02 4.44 15.96
N GLN A 339 -28.31 4.17 16.23
CA GLN A 339 -29.39 5.16 16.22
C GLN A 339 -29.16 6.31 17.22
N GLU A 340 -28.56 6.03 18.37
CA GLU A 340 -28.35 7.04 19.42
C GLU A 340 -27.29 8.08 19.02
N VAL A 341 -26.11 7.61 18.59
CA VAL A 341 -25.02 8.48 18.12
C VAL A 341 -25.47 9.24 16.88
N PHE A 342 -26.20 8.60 15.96
CA PHE A 342 -26.77 9.28 14.80
C PHE A 342 -27.72 10.41 15.22
N GLY A 343 -28.65 10.14 16.14
CA GLY A 343 -29.63 11.12 16.64
C GLY A 343 -29.00 12.34 17.32
N ARG A 344 -27.84 12.19 17.99
CA ARG A 344 -27.11 13.30 18.63
C ARG A 344 -26.52 14.33 17.63
N HIS A 345 -26.62 14.10 16.33
CA HIS A 345 -26.11 15.00 15.27
C HIS A 345 -27.21 15.52 14.31
N GLU A 346 -28.48 15.33 14.64
CA GLU A 346 -29.59 15.95 13.90
C GLU A 346 -29.59 17.49 14.12
N PRO A 347 -29.92 18.30 13.09
CA PRO A 347 -30.29 17.89 11.73
C PRO A 347 -29.07 17.52 10.87
N TRP A 348 -29.08 16.33 10.26
CA TRP A 348 -28.08 15.98 9.25
C TRP A 348 -28.37 16.72 7.93
N ILE A 349 -27.38 17.44 7.41
CA ILE A 349 -27.54 18.32 6.25
C ILE A 349 -27.01 17.62 4.99
N TRP A 350 -27.83 17.52 3.94
CA TRP A 350 -27.41 16.98 2.65
C TRP A 350 -26.54 18.00 1.89
N MET A 351 -25.29 17.65 1.62
CA MET A 351 -24.34 18.48 0.87
C MET A 351 -23.45 17.62 -0.01
N HIS A 352 -23.30 17.99 -1.29
CA HIS A 352 -22.36 17.35 -2.24
C HIS A 352 -22.52 15.81 -2.39
N GLY A 353 -23.73 15.27 -2.18
CA GLY A 353 -24.01 13.82 -2.25
C GLY A 353 -23.76 13.05 -0.93
N GLU A 354 -23.57 13.77 0.17
CA GLU A 354 -23.37 13.20 1.51
C GLU A 354 -24.31 13.82 2.54
N LEU A 355 -24.73 13.03 3.52
CA LEU A 355 -25.24 13.58 4.78
C LEU A 355 -24.06 14.02 5.65
N VAL A 356 -24.13 15.26 6.14
CA VAL A 356 -23.11 15.89 6.97
C VAL A 356 -23.70 16.19 8.35
N PRO A 357 -23.07 15.73 9.45
CA PRO A 357 -23.64 15.88 10.80
C PRO A 357 -23.69 17.34 11.23
N HIS A 358 -24.69 17.69 12.05
CA HIS A 358 -24.59 18.88 12.90
C HIS A 358 -23.75 18.53 14.13
N TYR A 359 -22.74 19.34 14.45
CA TYR A 359 -21.93 19.13 15.66
C TYR A 359 -21.67 20.44 16.40
N ARG A 360 -21.66 20.34 17.72
CA ARG A 360 -21.28 21.43 18.63
C ARG A 360 -20.27 20.88 19.63
N TYR A 361 -19.15 21.60 19.80
CA TYR A 361 -18.14 21.27 20.81
C TYR A 361 -18.78 21.15 22.20
N GLN A 362 -18.43 20.07 22.87
CA GLN A 362 -18.96 19.67 24.16
C GLN A 362 -18.33 20.48 25.30
N PRO A 363 -18.96 20.54 26.48
CA PRO A 363 -18.39 21.22 27.64
C PRO A 363 -17.13 20.51 28.19
N VAL A 364 -15.95 20.88 27.69
CA VAL A 364 -14.65 20.40 28.17
C VAL A 364 -14.13 21.20 29.37
N VAL A 365 -13.77 20.50 30.45
CA VAL A 365 -13.26 21.07 31.70
C VAL A 365 -11.75 20.89 31.82
N THR A 366 -11.20 19.80 31.29
CA THR A 366 -9.78 19.43 31.37
C THR A 366 -9.14 19.20 30.01
N ILE A 367 -7.79 19.21 29.99
CA ILE A 367 -6.98 18.89 28.80
C ILE A 367 -7.22 17.44 28.33
N SER A 368 -7.50 16.52 29.26
CA SER A 368 -7.86 15.14 28.92
C SER A 368 -9.19 15.08 28.19
N ASP A 369 -10.16 15.90 28.58
CA ASP A 369 -11.49 15.93 27.96
C ASP A 369 -11.39 16.32 26.48
N VAL A 370 -10.54 17.30 26.14
CA VAL A 370 -10.25 17.70 24.74
C VAL A 370 -9.63 16.55 23.94
N TRP A 371 -8.74 15.76 24.54
CA TRP A 371 -8.16 14.60 23.87
C TRP A 371 -9.18 13.47 23.69
N THR A 372 -10.06 13.25 24.67
CA THR A 372 -11.18 12.31 24.56
C THR A 372 -12.17 12.75 23.49
N GLU A 373 -12.56 14.03 23.46
CA GLU A 373 -13.42 14.61 22.41
C GLU A 373 -12.80 14.47 21.02
N TRP A 374 -11.48 14.63 20.90
CA TRP A 374 -10.74 14.45 19.67
C TRP A 374 -10.68 12.99 19.19
N ILE A 375 -10.34 12.03 20.06
CA ILE A 375 -10.12 10.62 19.66
C ILE A 375 -11.40 9.77 19.71
N VAL A 376 -12.16 9.86 20.80
CA VAL A 376 -13.30 8.98 21.12
C VAL A 376 -14.64 9.68 20.89
N GLY A 377 -14.67 11.00 21.02
CA GLY A 377 -15.90 11.77 21.19
C GLY A 377 -16.29 11.91 22.67
N LEU A 378 -17.23 12.81 22.95
CA LEU A 378 -17.79 13.03 24.29
C LEU A 378 -19.32 12.97 24.24
N ASN A 379 -19.94 12.54 25.34
CA ASN A 379 -21.40 12.48 25.49
C ASN A 379 -22.09 11.77 24.31
N GLY A 380 -21.54 10.65 23.83
CA GLY A 380 -22.09 9.88 22.71
C GLY A 380 -22.03 10.55 21.33
N HIS A 381 -21.28 11.64 21.16
CA HIS A 381 -21.06 12.25 19.84
C HIS A 381 -19.88 11.60 19.10
N ILE A 382 -19.82 11.79 17.77
CA ILE A 382 -18.70 11.33 16.93
C ILE A 382 -17.43 12.12 17.32
N SER A 383 -16.25 11.50 17.21
CA SER A 383 -15.00 12.14 17.58
C SER A 383 -14.61 13.27 16.63
N VAL A 384 -13.97 14.33 17.14
CA VAL A 384 -13.59 15.49 16.30
C VAL A 384 -12.52 15.11 15.27
N HIS A 385 -11.70 14.08 15.53
CA HIS A 385 -10.84 13.46 14.52
C HIS A 385 -11.67 12.90 13.37
N GLU A 386 -12.63 12.02 13.66
CA GLU A 386 -13.44 11.35 12.63
C GLU A 386 -14.33 12.34 11.86
N LEU A 387 -14.89 13.34 12.54
CA LEU A 387 -15.63 14.43 11.89
C LEU A 387 -14.75 15.16 10.86
N THR A 388 -13.51 15.47 11.24
CA THR A 388 -12.52 16.13 10.39
C THR A 388 -11.99 15.21 9.27
N GLU A 389 -11.92 13.91 9.50
CA GLU A 389 -11.44 12.93 8.50
C GLU A 389 -12.47 12.65 7.41
N LYS A 390 -13.75 12.49 7.77
CA LYS A 390 -14.83 12.20 6.82
C LYS A 390 -15.39 13.44 6.12
N TRP A 391 -15.62 14.51 6.87
CA TRP A 391 -16.29 15.72 6.36
C TRP A 391 -15.40 16.97 6.33
N GLU A 392 -14.09 16.84 6.56
CA GLU A 392 -13.10 17.94 6.47
C GLU A 392 -13.52 19.16 7.33
N ASN A 393 -13.77 20.31 6.69
CA ASN A 393 -14.33 21.51 7.30
C ASN A 393 -15.83 21.69 7.03
N ARG A 394 -16.48 20.75 6.32
CA ARG A 394 -17.90 20.81 5.92
C ARG A 394 -18.83 20.68 7.13
N TRP A 395 -18.49 19.81 8.10
CA TRP A 395 -19.26 19.63 9.35
C TRP A 395 -19.28 20.89 10.24
N CYS A 396 -18.34 21.81 10.06
CA CYS A 396 -18.37 23.11 10.74
C CYS A 396 -19.45 24.05 10.18
N HIS A 397 -20.15 23.70 9.08
CA HIS A 397 -21.24 24.48 8.45
C HIS A 397 -20.91 25.98 8.28
N ASN A 398 -19.66 26.26 7.91
CA ASN A 398 -19.04 27.59 7.87
C ASN A 398 -19.04 28.43 9.16
N ASN A 399 -19.56 27.93 10.28
CA ASN A 399 -19.65 28.62 11.57
C ASN A 399 -18.27 29.04 12.12
N THR A 400 -18.04 30.35 12.22
CA THR A 400 -16.78 30.94 12.70
C THR A 400 -16.46 30.53 14.15
N GLY A 401 -17.47 30.35 15.01
CA GLY A 401 -17.30 29.91 16.39
C GLY A 401 -16.74 28.49 16.49
N LEU A 402 -17.31 27.54 15.73
CA LEU A 402 -16.79 26.17 15.63
C LEU A 402 -15.36 26.14 15.06
N LYS A 403 -15.09 26.91 13.99
CA LYS A 403 -13.74 27.03 13.41
C LYS A 403 -12.72 27.60 14.42
N THR A 404 -13.12 28.60 15.21
CA THR A 404 -12.24 29.23 16.23
C THR A 404 -11.95 28.25 17.36
N GLU A 405 -12.95 27.55 17.89
CA GLU A 405 -12.76 26.63 19.02
C GLU A 405 -12.01 25.35 18.60
N GLY A 406 -12.28 24.82 17.42
CA GLY A 406 -11.45 23.77 16.82
C GLY A 406 -10.00 24.23 16.62
N GLY A 407 -9.80 25.48 16.20
CA GLY A 407 -8.49 26.13 16.16
C GLY A 407 -7.81 26.27 17.52
N ARG A 408 -8.54 26.31 18.64
CA ARG A 408 -7.97 26.21 20.00
C ARG A 408 -7.63 24.77 20.38
N GLN A 409 -8.60 23.86 20.30
CA GLN A 409 -8.42 22.46 20.69
C GLN A 409 -7.30 21.78 19.89
N LYS A 410 -7.21 22.06 18.59
CA LYS A 410 -6.17 21.52 17.71
C LYS A 410 -4.76 21.82 18.21
N LYS A 411 -4.50 22.98 18.83
CA LYS A 411 -3.18 23.32 19.40
C LYS A 411 -2.77 22.36 20.53
N ILE A 412 -3.73 21.96 21.35
CA ILE A 412 -3.56 21.00 22.46
C ILE A 412 -3.35 19.59 21.90
N VAL A 413 -4.16 19.18 20.91
CA VAL A 413 -4.01 17.91 20.19
C VAL A 413 -2.65 17.81 19.49
N ASP A 414 -2.21 18.87 18.81
CA ASP A 414 -0.93 18.95 18.11
C ASP A 414 0.26 19.00 19.10
N LEU A 415 0.05 19.43 20.35
CA LEU A 415 1.03 19.33 21.43
C LEU A 415 1.14 17.90 21.93
N ILE A 416 0.03 17.22 22.25
CA ILE A 416 0.02 15.83 22.72
C ILE A 416 0.63 14.90 21.66
N ASN A 417 0.24 15.05 20.39
CA ASN A 417 0.87 14.36 19.25
C ASN A 417 2.35 14.74 19.03
N GLY A 418 2.81 15.87 19.57
CA GLY A 418 4.22 16.26 19.60
C GLY A 418 5.00 15.55 20.70
N LEU A 419 4.42 15.45 21.90
CA LEU A 419 5.00 14.71 23.03
C LEU A 419 5.11 13.22 22.71
N MET A 420 4.06 12.61 22.15
CA MET A 420 4.02 11.18 21.74
C MET A 420 5.07 10.78 20.68
N LYS A 421 5.79 11.73 20.07
CA LYS A 421 6.90 11.46 19.13
C LYS A 421 8.26 11.34 19.84
N LYS A 422 8.34 11.73 21.11
CA LYS A 422 9.55 11.57 21.93
C LYS A 422 9.65 10.11 22.43
N PRO A 423 10.85 9.54 22.55
CA PRO A 423 11.01 8.21 23.14
C PRO A 423 10.45 8.17 24.57
N ARG A 424 9.88 7.03 24.97
CA ARG A 424 9.22 6.79 26.28
C ARG A 424 7.91 7.56 26.53
N TRP A 425 7.44 8.42 25.62
CA TRP A 425 6.16 9.13 25.80
C TRP A 425 4.96 8.34 25.26
N SER A 426 3.97 8.09 26.14
CA SER A 426 2.67 7.50 25.80
C SER A 426 1.55 8.55 25.88
N VAL A 427 0.37 8.25 25.34
CA VAL A 427 -0.84 9.09 25.50
C VAL A 427 -1.13 9.34 26.98
N ASN A 428 -1.14 8.28 27.79
CA ASN A 428 -1.47 8.35 29.21
C ASN A 428 -0.45 9.19 29.98
N LEU A 429 0.84 9.06 29.67
CA LEU A 429 1.89 9.89 30.26
C LEU A 429 1.78 11.36 29.83
N ALA A 430 1.47 11.62 28.56
CA ALA A 430 1.24 12.98 28.05
C ALA A 430 0.06 13.66 28.75
N LEU A 431 -1.05 12.93 28.96
CA LEU A 431 -2.20 13.44 29.70
C LEU A 431 -1.92 13.61 31.20
N LEU A 432 -1.15 12.71 31.82
CA LEU A 432 -0.75 12.83 33.23
C LEU A 432 0.14 14.06 33.46
N PHE A 433 1.19 14.23 32.66
CA PHE A 433 2.07 15.41 32.66
C PHE A 433 1.28 16.73 32.57
N LEU A 434 0.37 16.83 31.59
CA LEU A 434 -0.44 18.03 31.38
C LEU A 434 -1.46 18.25 32.52
N LYS A 435 -2.02 17.17 33.08
CA LYS A 435 -2.91 17.19 34.26
C LYS A 435 -2.18 17.67 35.52
N GLU A 436 -0.92 17.30 35.71
CA GLU A 436 -0.15 17.67 36.91
C GLU A 436 0.47 19.06 36.81
N LYS A 437 1.20 19.36 35.73
CA LYS A 437 1.94 20.63 35.59
C LYS A 437 1.05 21.81 35.18
N TYR A 438 0.00 21.60 34.38
CA TYR A 438 -0.72 22.70 33.72
C TYR A 438 -2.19 22.86 34.14
N LYS A 439 -2.93 21.79 34.48
CA LYS A 439 -4.31 21.90 35.00
C LYS A 439 -4.45 22.85 36.22
N PRO A 440 -3.50 22.92 37.19
CA PRO A 440 -3.63 23.85 38.32
C PRO A 440 -3.50 25.33 37.93
N ARG A 441 -2.93 25.63 36.75
CA ARG A 441 -2.62 27.00 36.29
C ARG A 441 -3.52 27.49 35.18
N TYR A 442 -4.06 26.58 34.34
CA TYR A 442 -4.79 26.95 33.12
C TYR A 442 -6.12 26.19 32.98
N LYS A 443 -7.16 26.92 32.57
CA LYS A 443 -8.39 26.35 31.99
C LYS A 443 -8.11 25.98 30.52
N VAL A 444 -8.87 25.05 29.93
CA VAL A 444 -8.66 24.57 28.55
C VAL A 444 -8.41 25.69 27.53
N ARG A 445 -9.26 26.74 27.52
CA ARG A 445 -9.09 27.89 26.61
C ARG A 445 -7.82 28.69 26.89
N SER A 446 -7.55 29.07 28.13
CA SER A 446 -6.35 29.85 28.46
C SER A 446 -5.06 29.05 28.26
N PHE A 447 -5.10 27.71 28.34
CA PHE A 447 -3.99 26.85 27.94
C PHE A 447 -3.78 26.89 26.42
N ALA A 448 -4.84 26.70 25.63
CA ALA A 448 -4.76 26.76 24.16
C ALA A 448 -4.28 28.13 23.63
N ASP A 449 -4.54 29.22 24.35
CA ASP A 449 -4.08 30.55 23.99
C ASP A 449 -2.64 30.81 24.51
N TYR A 450 -2.27 30.30 25.70
CA TYR A 450 -0.88 30.27 26.20
C TYR A 450 0.08 29.50 25.28
N LEU A 451 -0.34 28.38 24.67
CA LEU A 451 0.47 27.63 23.69
C LEU A 451 0.83 28.43 22.42
N MET A 452 0.21 29.59 22.19
CA MET A 452 0.55 30.52 21.10
C MET A 452 1.25 31.80 21.58
N LYS A 453 1.41 31.99 22.90
CA LYS A 453 2.05 33.19 23.47
C LYS A 453 3.44 33.36 22.88
N ASP A 454 3.79 34.61 22.57
CA ASP A 454 5.11 35.06 22.09
C ASP A 454 5.70 34.15 21.00
N GLY A 455 4.93 33.93 19.92
CA GLY A 455 5.41 33.18 18.75
C GLY A 455 5.48 31.66 18.92
N ARG A 456 4.76 31.10 19.92
CA ARG A 456 4.79 29.69 20.41
C ARG A 456 5.74 29.42 21.57
N ALA A 457 6.38 30.43 22.17
CA ALA A 457 7.24 30.25 23.35
C ALA A 457 6.57 29.42 24.47
N GLY A 458 5.26 29.59 24.72
CA GLY A 458 4.52 28.79 25.71
C GLY A 458 4.33 27.30 25.32
N ARG A 459 4.37 26.95 24.02
CA ARG A 459 4.43 25.55 23.58
C ARG A 459 5.82 24.96 23.81
N ASP A 460 6.85 25.74 23.55
CA ASP A 460 8.24 25.28 23.65
C ASP A 460 8.69 25.17 25.12
N GLU A 461 8.16 26.02 26.02
CA GLU A 461 8.24 25.85 27.47
C GLU A 461 7.66 24.49 27.91
N VAL A 462 6.47 24.13 27.43
CA VAL A 462 5.83 22.83 27.75
C VAL A 462 6.62 21.64 27.18
N VAL A 463 7.17 21.78 25.97
CA VAL A 463 8.01 20.74 25.35
C VAL A 463 9.36 20.59 26.07
N SER A 464 9.89 21.67 26.65
CA SER A 464 11.08 21.67 27.50
C SER A 464 10.81 21.06 28.87
N ALA A 465 9.74 21.49 29.55
CA ALA A 465 9.31 20.94 30.84
C ALA A 465 8.96 19.44 30.78
N ALA A 466 8.55 18.94 29.61
CA ALA A 466 8.39 17.50 29.38
C ALA A 466 9.73 16.74 29.37
N MET A 467 10.83 17.35 28.89
CA MET A 467 12.15 16.70 28.90
C MET A 467 12.72 16.52 30.32
N SER A 468 12.17 17.22 31.32
CA SER A 468 12.54 17.11 32.75
C SER A 468 11.45 16.48 33.62
N TYR A 469 10.50 15.76 33.01
CA TYR A 469 9.44 15.01 33.69
C TYR A 469 9.63 13.48 33.63
N LEU A 470 10.67 13.02 32.90
CA LEU A 470 11.16 11.64 32.83
C LEU A 470 12.63 11.57 33.27
#